data_AF-A0A1P8UUN7-F1
#
_entry.id   AF-A0A1P8UUN7-F1
#
_cell.length_a   1.000
_cell.length_b   1.000
_cell.length_c   1.000
_cell.angle_alpha   90.00
_cell.angle_beta   90.00
_cell.angle_gamma   90.00
#
_symmetry.space_group_name_H-M   'P 1'
#
loop_
_entity.id
_entity.type
_entity.pdbx_description
1 polymer ?
#
loop_
_entity_poly.entity_id
_entity_poly.type
_entity_poly.pdbx_seq_one_letter_code
_entity_poly.pdbx_strand_id
1 'polypeptide(L)'
;MTLARKTALRTKARIKPVSDKRRKHRASAEGQADMEYMRRVKTLSCCACGKHGQTDAHHCRDLPDFNERGLYTRLPGAGVKSGDRDTIPLCGGPHGCHSLFHEKRAEFHRLHGKDYGFIAPTRAALSSMEIDF
;
A
#
# COMPACT_ATOMS: atom_id res chain seq x y z
N MET A 1 -55.04 9.58 30.51
CA MET A 1 -53.66 9.07 30.57
C MET A 1 -52.83 9.81 29.53
N THR A 2 -51.92 10.69 29.95
CA THR A 2 -51.15 11.57 29.05
C THR A 2 -49.86 10.86 28.65
N LEU A 3 -49.72 10.49 27.37
CA LEU A 3 -48.50 9.85 26.87
C LEU A 3 -47.35 10.86 26.89
N ALA A 4 -46.27 10.52 27.62
CA ALA A 4 -45.06 11.33 27.69
C ALA A 4 -44.46 11.54 26.29
N ARG A 5 -44.18 12.80 25.93
CA ARG A 5 -43.56 13.17 24.65
C ARG A 5 -42.16 12.55 24.56
N LYS A 6 -41.95 11.69 23.57
CA LYS A 6 -40.62 11.10 23.25
C LYS A 6 -39.67 12.22 22.83
N THR A 7 -38.52 12.30 23.49
CA THR A 7 -37.42 13.21 23.15
C THR A 7 -37.03 13.03 21.68
N ALA A 8 -36.87 14.12 20.94
CA ALA A 8 -36.45 14.07 19.54
C ALA A 8 -35.09 13.38 19.41
N LEU A 9 -34.96 12.45 18.46
CA LEU A 9 -33.70 11.79 18.16
C LEU A 9 -32.68 12.85 17.72
N ARG A 10 -31.58 12.96 18.47
CA ARG A 10 -30.46 13.84 18.13
C ARG A 10 -29.95 13.46 16.73
N THR A 11 -29.90 14.43 15.83
CA THR A 11 -29.31 14.23 14.51
C THR A 11 -27.85 13.78 14.66
N LYS A 12 -27.49 12.68 14.00
CA LYS A 12 -26.13 12.15 14.06
C LYS A 12 -25.17 13.17 13.46
N ALA A 13 -24.06 13.43 14.16
CA ALA A 13 -22.98 14.26 13.62
C ALA A 13 -22.47 13.67 12.29
N ARG A 14 -22.12 14.55 11.34
CA ARG A 14 -21.56 14.14 10.04
C ARG A 14 -20.30 13.30 10.26
N ILE A 15 -20.25 12.11 9.65
CA ILE A 15 -19.07 11.24 9.70
C ILE A 15 -17.88 11.97 9.04
N LYS A 16 -16.76 12.04 9.75
CA LYS A 16 -15.53 12.64 9.22
C LYS A 16 -15.00 11.79 8.06
N PRO A 17 -14.51 12.39 6.95
CA PRO A 17 -13.99 11.64 5.81
C PRO A 17 -12.68 10.90 6.12
N VAL A 18 -11.90 11.38 7.09
CA VAL A 18 -10.64 10.78 7.53
C VAL A 18 -10.61 10.79 9.06
N SER A 19 -10.18 9.68 9.66
CA SER A 19 -10.03 9.59 11.11
C SER A 19 -8.93 10.54 11.62
N ASP A 20 -9.10 11.05 12.84
CA ASP A 20 -8.10 11.94 13.45
C ASP A 20 -6.74 11.25 13.57
N LYS A 21 -6.73 9.94 13.83
CA LYS A 21 -5.52 9.10 13.84
C LYS A 21 -4.79 9.14 12.49
N ARG A 22 -5.50 8.92 11.38
CA ARG A 22 -4.88 8.92 10.05
C ARG A 22 -4.41 10.31 9.64
N ARG A 23 -5.16 11.36 10.03
CA ARG A 23 -4.75 12.75 9.81
C ARG A 23 -3.48 13.10 10.58
N LYS A 24 -3.41 12.73 11.86
CA LYS A 24 -2.21 12.94 12.70
C LYS A 24 -0.99 12.20 12.14
N HIS A 25 -1.15 10.95 11.73
CA HIS A 25 -0.07 10.18 11.10
C HIS A 25 0.42 10.83 9.81
N ARG A 26 -0.48 11.25 8.91
CA ARG A 26 -0.07 11.95 7.68
C ARG A 26 0.66 13.27 7.95
N ALA A 27 0.40 13.93 9.07
CA ALA A 27 1.07 15.16 9.45
C ALA A 27 2.41 14.93 10.18
N SER A 28 2.72 13.70 10.64
CA SER A 28 3.99 13.42 11.30
C SER A 28 5.14 13.33 10.31
N ALA A 29 6.37 13.52 10.79
CA ALA A 29 7.58 13.36 9.97
C ALA A 29 7.68 11.96 9.35
N GLU A 30 7.35 10.92 10.12
CA GLU A 30 7.30 9.53 9.64
C GLU A 30 6.30 9.36 8.50
N GLY A 31 5.06 9.85 8.65
CA GLY A 31 4.05 9.73 7.61
C GLY A 31 4.40 10.54 6.35
N GLN A 32 5.12 11.65 6.48
CA GLN A 32 5.64 12.39 5.32
C GLN A 32 6.75 11.61 4.61
N ALA A 33 7.68 11.01 5.37
CA ALA A 33 8.74 10.17 4.81
C ALA A 33 8.17 8.93 4.08
N ASP A 34 7.14 8.30 4.64
CA ASP A 34 6.45 7.17 4.02
C ASP A 34 5.70 7.55 2.74
N MET A 35 5.06 8.73 2.74
CA MET A 35 4.44 9.26 1.52
C MET A 35 5.49 9.58 0.44
N GLU A 36 6.64 10.12 0.82
CA GLU A 36 7.73 10.40 -0.10
C GLU A 36 8.33 9.11 -0.66
N TYR A 37 8.56 8.10 0.18
CA TYR A 37 8.97 6.76 -0.27
C TYR A 37 8.01 6.23 -1.34
N MET A 38 6.70 6.24 -1.08
CA MET A 38 5.70 5.78 -2.05
C MET A 38 5.66 6.62 -3.34
N ARG A 39 5.94 7.94 -3.27
CA ARG A 39 6.07 8.77 -4.48
C ARG A 39 7.27 8.34 -5.32
N ARG A 40 8.41 8.07 -4.70
CA ARG A 40 9.60 7.59 -5.39
C ARG A 40 9.43 6.18 -5.95
N VAL A 41 8.70 5.29 -5.25
CA VAL A 41 8.32 3.99 -5.81
C VAL A 41 7.59 4.17 -7.15
N LYS A 42 6.67 5.13 -7.24
CA LYS A 42 5.91 5.42 -8.47
C LYS A 42 6.73 6.01 -9.62
N THR A 43 7.98 6.38 -9.39
CA THR A 43 8.89 6.82 -10.47
C THR A 43 9.68 5.65 -11.07
N LEU A 44 9.68 4.49 -10.42
CA LEU A 44 10.37 3.29 -10.91
C LEU A 44 9.53 2.58 -11.98
N SER A 45 10.22 1.81 -12.83
CA SER A 45 9.59 0.85 -13.74
C SER A 45 8.86 -0.25 -12.98
N CYS A 46 7.87 -0.87 -13.63
CA CYS A 46 7.18 -2.02 -13.07
C CYS A 46 8.18 -3.14 -12.75
N CYS A 47 8.26 -3.57 -11.49
CA CYS A 47 9.21 -4.60 -11.08
C CYS A 47 8.84 -5.99 -11.63
N ALA A 48 7.57 -6.20 -11.99
CA ALA A 48 7.09 -7.48 -12.52
C ALA A 48 7.33 -7.65 -14.02
N CYS A 49 7.11 -6.61 -14.83
CA CYS A 49 7.18 -6.70 -16.30
C CYS A 49 8.16 -5.73 -16.96
N GLY A 50 8.86 -4.89 -16.20
CA GLY A 50 9.83 -3.91 -16.70
C GLY A 50 9.23 -2.69 -17.39
N LYS A 51 7.90 -2.62 -17.57
CA LYS A 51 7.24 -1.50 -18.26
C LYS A 51 7.53 -0.17 -17.54
N HIS A 52 8.06 0.79 -18.30
CA HIS A 52 8.22 2.19 -17.89
C HIS A 52 6.90 2.95 -18.02
N GLY A 53 6.73 4.01 -17.22
CA GLY A 53 5.57 4.91 -17.27
C GLY A 53 4.82 4.96 -15.95
N GLN A 54 3.48 5.01 -16.01
CA GLN A 54 2.64 5.13 -14.82
C GLN A 54 2.65 3.83 -14.00
N THR A 55 3.45 3.82 -12.93
CA THR A 55 3.42 2.78 -11.91
C THR A 55 2.67 3.27 -10.67
N ASP A 56 2.03 2.32 -10.00
CA ASP A 56 1.39 2.50 -8.71
C ASP A 56 2.25 1.88 -7.61
N ALA A 57 2.17 2.45 -6.42
CA ALA A 57 2.74 1.87 -5.21
C ALA A 57 1.81 0.75 -4.71
N HIS A 58 2.15 -0.50 -5.03
CA HIS A 58 1.41 -1.69 -4.60
C HIS A 58 1.91 -2.14 -3.22
N HIS A 59 1.03 -2.19 -2.22
CA HIS A 59 1.38 -2.77 -0.91
C HIS A 59 1.39 -4.30 -1.02
N CYS A 60 2.54 -4.92 -0.76
CA CYS A 60 2.65 -6.36 -0.83
C CYS A 60 1.66 -7.07 0.11
N ARG A 61 1.07 -8.17 -0.36
CA ARG A 61 0.04 -8.95 0.33
C ARG A 61 0.39 -10.42 0.46
N ASP A 62 1.46 -10.92 -0.16
CA ASP A 62 1.91 -12.29 0.05
C ASP A 62 2.58 -12.43 1.42
N LEU A 63 2.12 -13.40 2.20
CA LEU A 63 2.78 -13.77 3.43
C LEU A 63 4.03 -14.58 3.08
N PRO A 64 5.23 -14.16 3.54
CA PRO A 64 6.47 -14.87 3.24
C PRO A 64 6.64 -16.07 4.17
N ASP A 65 7.59 -16.93 3.84
CA ASP A 65 8.00 -18.04 4.69
C ASP A 65 8.57 -17.53 6.02
N PHE A 66 8.61 -18.41 7.04
CA PHE A 66 8.94 -18.00 8.41
C PHE A 66 10.29 -17.27 8.53
N ASN A 67 11.30 -17.75 7.80
CA ASN A 67 12.64 -17.18 7.74
C ASN A 67 12.73 -15.87 6.93
N GLU A 68 11.74 -15.56 6.10
CA GLU A 68 11.71 -14.38 5.23
C GLU A 68 10.82 -13.25 5.80
N ARG A 69 10.19 -13.46 6.96
CA ARG A 69 9.30 -12.45 7.59
C ARG A 69 10.00 -11.14 7.91
N GLY A 70 11.31 -11.15 8.11
CA GLY A 70 12.13 -9.96 8.36
C GLY A 70 12.21 -8.98 7.18
N LEU A 71 11.73 -9.36 5.98
CA LEU A 71 11.69 -8.47 4.81
C LEU A 71 10.71 -7.30 5.00
N TYR A 72 9.64 -7.52 5.75
CA TYR A 72 8.56 -6.57 5.93
C TYR A 72 8.81 -5.65 7.13
N THR A 73 8.55 -4.35 6.95
CA THR A 73 8.40 -3.42 8.07
C THR A 73 7.11 -3.69 8.85
N ARG A 74 6.06 -4.13 8.14
CA ARG A 74 4.83 -4.65 8.74
C ARG A 74 4.31 -5.82 7.92
N LEU A 75 4.18 -6.99 8.54
CA LEU A 75 3.64 -8.18 7.88
C LEU A 75 2.20 -7.95 7.41
N PRO A 76 1.84 -8.37 6.18
CA PRO A 76 0.46 -8.36 5.73
C PRO A 76 -0.34 -9.46 6.46
N GLY A 77 -1.65 -9.27 6.55
CA GLY A 77 -2.55 -10.22 7.21
C GLY A 77 -4.00 -10.05 6.78
N ALA A 78 -4.91 -10.80 7.41
CA ALA A 78 -6.34 -10.69 7.12
C ALA A 78 -6.85 -9.27 7.38
N GLY A 79 -7.18 -8.54 6.32
CA GLY A 79 -7.62 -7.14 6.39
C GLY A 79 -6.53 -6.11 6.67
N VAL A 80 -5.26 -6.53 6.76
CA VAL A 80 -4.12 -5.66 7.07
C VAL A 80 -3.16 -5.61 5.88
N LYS A 81 -2.88 -4.40 5.41
CA LYS A 81 -1.86 -4.15 4.39
C LYS A 81 -0.48 -4.14 5.02
N SER A 82 0.54 -4.50 4.24
CA SER A 82 1.93 -4.27 4.60
C SER A 82 2.24 -2.78 4.82
N GLY A 83 3.44 -2.47 5.32
CA GLY A 83 3.87 -1.09 5.56
C GLY A 83 3.98 -0.27 4.28
N ASP A 84 4.08 1.05 4.42
CA ASP A 84 4.25 1.95 3.28
C ASP A 84 5.62 1.74 2.61
N ARG A 85 6.65 1.39 3.41
CA ARG A 85 8.00 1.01 2.96
C ARG A 85 8.14 -0.42 2.43
N ASP A 86 7.03 -1.16 2.39
CA ASP A 86 6.93 -2.49 1.78
C ASP A 86 6.20 -2.42 0.42
N THR A 87 6.02 -1.21 -0.12
CA THR A 87 5.41 -1.02 -1.44
C THR A 87 6.38 -1.27 -2.57
N ILE A 88 5.87 -1.84 -3.67
CA ILE A 88 6.62 -2.14 -4.90
C ILE A 88 5.96 -1.45 -6.11
N PRO A 89 6.72 -1.13 -7.18
CA PRO A 89 6.18 -0.48 -8.36
C PRO A 89 5.51 -1.51 -9.28
N LEU A 90 4.20 -1.42 -9.47
CA LEU A 90 3.48 -2.19 -10.48
C LEU A 90 2.83 -1.26 -11.50
N CYS A 91 2.89 -1.60 -12.79
CA CYS A 91 2.18 -0.82 -13.80
C CYS A 91 0.67 -0.88 -13.57
N GLY A 92 0.02 0.29 -13.64
CA GLY A 92 -1.42 0.43 -13.43
C GLY A 92 -2.24 0.18 -14.70
N GLY A 93 -3.54 0.46 -14.61
CA GLY A 93 -4.51 0.32 -15.69
C GLY A 93 -5.18 -1.06 -15.79
N PRO A 94 -6.23 -1.22 -16.63
CA PRO A 94 -7.08 -2.42 -16.68
C PRO A 94 -6.35 -3.72 -17.02
N HIS A 95 -5.18 -3.61 -17.65
CA HIS A 95 -4.34 -4.74 -18.05
C HIS A 95 -2.93 -4.65 -17.44
N GLY A 96 -2.77 -3.82 -16.40
CA GLY A 96 -1.51 -3.65 -15.69
C GLY A 96 -1.25 -4.79 -14.71
N CYS A 97 0.01 -4.95 -14.30
CA CYS A 97 0.43 -5.92 -13.29
C CYS A 97 -0.27 -5.67 -11.94
N HIS A 98 -0.62 -4.43 -11.61
CA HIS A 98 -1.34 -4.10 -10.38
C HIS A 98 -2.76 -4.69 -10.38
N SER A 99 -3.52 -4.51 -11.46
CA SER A 99 -4.84 -5.13 -11.63
C SER A 99 -4.73 -6.65 -11.69
N LEU A 100 -3.75 -7.20 -12.42
CA LEU A 100 -3.54 -8.64 -12.51
C LEU A 100 -3.29 -9.27 -11.13
N PHE A 101 -2.50 -8.62 -10.26
CA PHE A 101 -2.30 -9.09 -8.89
C PHE A 101 -3.60 -9.12 -8.08
N HIS A 102 -4.43 -8.09 -8.19
CA HIS A 102 -5.67 -7.98 -7.43
C HIS A 102 -6.81 -8.88 -7.94
N GLU A 103 -6.90 -9.09 -9.24
CA GLU A 103 -8.01 -9.81 -9.89
C GLU A 103 -7.67 -11.27 -10.16
N LYS A 104 -6.42 -11.55 -10.56
CA LYS A 104 -5.95 -12.88 -10.97
C LYS A 104 -4.62 -13.23 -10.32
N ARG A 105 -4.58 -13.14 -8.99
CA ARG A 105 -3.36 -13.33 -8.18
C ARG A 105 -2.58 -14.61 -8.50
N ALA A 106 -3.27 -15.72 -8.74
CA ALA A 106 -2.62 -16.99 -9.11
C ALA A 106 -1.88 -16.90 -10.46
N GLU A 107 -2.45 -16.19 -11.43
CA GLU A 107 -1.82 -15.92 -12.72
C GLU A 107 -0.62 -15.00 -12.57
N PHE A 108 -0.74 -13.93 -11.77
CA PHE A 108 0.39 -13.05 -11.44
C PHE A 108 1.54 -13.86 -10.83
N HIS A 109 1.27 -14.71 -9.82
CA HIS A 109 2.31 -15.51 -9.19
C HIS A 109 2.99 -16.48 -10.16
N ARG A 110 2.23 -17.08 -11.08
CA ARG A 110 2.80 -17.97 -12.10
C ARG A 110 3.74 -17.23 -13.05
N LEU A 111 3.43 -15.98 -13.40
CA LEU A 111 4.20 -15.19 -14.36
C LEU A 111 5.39 -14.46 -13.72
N HIS A 112 5.21 -13.95 -12.50
CA HIS A 112 6.13 -13.00 -11.87
C HIS A 112 6.63 -13.42 -10.48
N GLY A 113 6.06 -14.48 -9.90
CA GLY A 113 6.34 -14.87 -8.52
C GLY A 113 5.56 -14.06 -7.48
N LYS A 114 5.95 -14.22 -6.22
CA LYS A 114 5.32 -13.56 -5.05
C LYS A 114 5.70 -12.09 -4.97
N ASP A 115 4.77 -11.24 -4.55
CA ASP A 115 5.01 -9.79 -4.52
C ASP A 115 6.11 -9.37 -3.54
N TYR A 116 6.26 -10.08 -2.41
CA TYR A 116 7.33 -9.81 -1.44
C TYR A 116 8.74 -10.00 -2.00
N GLY A 117 8.91 -10.81 -3.05
CA GLY A 117 10.20 -11.02 -3.72
C GLY A 117 10.75 -9.74 -4.35
N PHE A 118 9.91 -8.74 -4.58
CA PHE A 118 10.30 -7.46 -5.17
C PHE A 118 10.62 -6.36 -4.14
N ILE A 119 10.43 -6.61 -2.84
CA ILE A 119 10.66 -5.60 -1.79
C ILE A 119 12.14 -5.18 -1.74
N ALA A 120 13.07 -6.15 -1.63
CA ALA A 120 14.49 -5.85 -1.53
C ALA A 120 15.06 -5.17 -2.79
N PRO A 121 14.76 -5.65 -4.03
CA PRO A 121 15.16 -4.94 -5.25
C PRO A 121 14.60 -3.52 -5.35
N THR A 122 13.34 -3.30 -4.94
CA THR A 122 12.73 -1.96 -4.95
C THR A 122 13.48 -1.01 -4.02
N ARG A 123 13.79 -1.46 -2.80
CA ARG A 123 14.57 -0.66 -1.84
C ARG A 123 15.96 -0.33 -2.36
N ALA A 124 16.65 -1.32 -2.94
CA ALA A 124 17.97 -1.12 -3.52
C ALA A 124 17.93 -0.08 -4.65
N ALA A 125 16.94 -0.15 -5.55
CA ALA A 125 16.77 0.82 -6.63
C ALA A 125 16.57 2.25 -6.11
N LEU A 126 15.78 2.42 -5.04
CA LEU A 126 15.60 3.72 -4.41
C LEU A 126 16.86 4.23 -3.72
N SER A 127 17.60 3.37 -3.02
CA SER A 127 18.88 3.73 -2.39
C SER A 127 19.91 4.18 -3.43
N SER A 128 19.99 3.54 -4.60
CA SER A 128 20.90 3.97 -5.66
C SER A 128 20.58 5.38 -6.18
N MET A 129 19.29 5.76 -6.25
CA MET A 129 18.90 7.12 -6.65
C MET A 129 19.34 8.21 -5.67
N GLU A 130 19.70 7.88 -4.42
CA GLU A 130 20.17 8.87 -3.44
C GLU A 130 21.67 9.19 -3.58
N ILE A 131 22.43 8.32 -4.26
CA ILE A 131 23.88 8.44 -4.39
C ILE A 131 24.27 9.31 -5.60
N ASP A 132 23.38 9.44 -6.59
CA ASP A 132 23.64 10.12 -7.87
C ASP A 132 23.40 11.65 -7.85
N PHE A 133 23.42 12.29 -6.69
CA PHE A 133 23.25 13.74 -6.50
C PHE A 133 24.43 14.37 -5.77
#